data_AF-A0A2H9MTB7-F1
#
_entry.id   AF-A0A2H9MTB7-F1
#
_cell.length_a   1.000
_cell.length_b   1.000
_cell.length_c   1.000
_cell.angle_alpha   90.00
_cell.angle_beta   90.00
_cell.angle_gamma   90.00
#
_symmetry.space_group_name_H-M   'P 1'
#
loop_
_entity.id
_entity.type
_entity.pdbx_description
1 polymer ?
#
loop_
_entity_poly.entity_id
_entity_poly.type
_entity_poly.pdbx_seq_one_letter_code
_entity_poly.pdbx_strand_id
1 'polypeptide(L)' 'MIRFPKKKTDISTETVINTIWVSGFMAMIFSLPPLGLFLGIYFGTGNMVLGAVIGFGTHFVTLAFSAKISKFLTEIMS' A
#
# COMPACT_ATOMS: atom_id res chain seq x y z
N MET A 1 20.53 -28.51 9.53
CA MET A 1 19.07 -28.77 9.43
C MET A 1 18.35 -27.44 9.43
N ILE A 2 17.71 -27.09 8.31
CA ILE A 2 16.89 -25.87 8.20
C ILE A 2 15.61 -26.14 9.00
N ARG A 3 15.37 -25.38 10.08
CA ARG A 3 14.14 -25.48 10.88
C ARG A 3 13.03 -24.75 10.13
N PHE A 4 12.13 -25.51 9.50
CA PHE A 4 10.90 -24.93 8.96
C PHE A 4 9.99 -24.50 10.11
N PRO A 5 9.48 -23.25 10.12
CA PRO A 5 8.53 -22.81 11.13
C PRO A 5 7.26 -23.68 11.04
N LYS A 6 6.81 -24.22 12.18
CA LYS A 6 5.55 -24.97 12.27
C LYS A 6 4.40 -24.08 11.80
N LYS A 7 3.52 -24.62 10.93
CA LYS A 7 2.29 -23.97 10.49
C LYS A 7 1.46 -23.57 11.72
N LYS A 8 1.25 -22.27 11.92
CA LYS A 8 0.36 -21.77 12.98
C LYS A 8 -1.08 -22.02 12.52
N THR A 9 -1.78 -22.93 13.20
CA THR A 9 -3.13 -23.38 12.82
C THR A 9 -4.26 -22.64 13.55
N ASP A 10 -3.96 -21.88 14.60
CA ASP A 10 -4.92 -21.03 15.33
C ASP A 10 -4.70 -19.56 15.01
N ILE A 11 -5.24 -19.11 13.87
CA ILE A 11 -5.34 -17.68 13.56
C ILE A 11 -6.81 -17.30 13.74
N SER A 12 -7.10 -16.31 14.59
CA SER A 12 -8.49 -15.89 14.80
C SER A 12 -9.07 -15.30 13.50
N THR A 13 -10.37 -15.49 13.28
CA THR A 13 -11.10 -14.89 12.16
C THR A 13 -10.93 -13.36 12.15
N GLU A 14 -10.89 -12.76 13.33
CA GLU A 14 -10.62 -11.33 13.54
C GLU A 14 -9.25 -10.91 12.98
N THR A 15 -8.19 -11.68 13.27
CA THR A 15 -6.84 -11.40 12.73
C THR A 15 -6.85 -11.45 11.20
N VAL A 16 -7.59 -12.39 10.60
CA VAL A 16 -7.72 -12.51 9.14
C VAL A 16 -8.46 -11.30 8.56
N ILE A 17 -9.58 -10.91 9.17
CA ILE A 17 -10.38 -9.74 8.75
C ILE A 17 -9.54 -8.47 8.84
N ASN A 18 -8.83 -8.25 9.95
CA ASN A 18 -7.96 -7.09 10.13
C ASN A 18 -6.83 -7.07 9.10
N THR A 19 -6.25 -8.23 8.77
CA THR A 19 -5.22 -8.33 7.74
C THR A 19 -5.76 -7.94 6.35
N ILE A 20 -6.98 -8.40 6.00
CA ILE A 20 -7.63 -8.05 4.73
C ILE A 20 -7.86 -6.53 4.66
N TRP A 21 -8.39 -5.94 5.73
CA TRP A 21 -8.65 -4.51 5.78
C TRP A 21 -7.36 -3.68 5.70
N VAL A 22 -6.36 -3.98 6.53
CA VAL A 22 -5.06 -3.28 6.50
C VAL A 22 -4.44 -3.37 5.10
N SER A 23 -4.47 -4.56 4.48
CA SER A 23 -3.95 -4.74 3.11
C SER A 23 -4.72 -3.92 2.08
N GLY A 24 -6.05 -3.87 2.19
CA GLY A 24 -6.90 -3.06 1.33
C GLY A 24 -6.61 -1.56 1.46
N PHE A 25 -6.49 -1.05 2.69
CA PHE A 25 -6.14 0.35 2.92
C PHE A 25 -4.74 0.69 2.42
N MET A 26 -3.77 -0.21 2.61
CA MET A 26 -2.43 -0.03 2.04
C MET A 26 -2.46 0.05 0.52
N ALA A 27 -3.22 -0.83 -0.15
CA ALA A 27 -3.37 -0.79 -1.60
C ALA A 27 -3.97 0.54 -2.06
N MET A 28 -4.99 1.06 -1.37
CA MET A 28 -5.59 2.36 -1.68
C MET A 28 -4.61 3.52 -1.48
N ILE A 29 -3.89 3.56 -0.37
CA ILE A 29 -2.90 4.60 -0.07
C ILE A 29 -1.77 4.61 -1.10
N PHE A 30 -1.37 3.44 -1.59
CA PHE A 30 -0.32 3.34 -2.60
C PHE A 30 -0.80 3.61 -4.02
N SER A 31 -2.08 3.42 -4.33
CA SER A 31 -2.58 3.57 -5.71
C SER A 31 -3.25 4.91 -5.95
N LEU A 32 -4.13 5.36 -5.05
CA LEU A 32 -5.01 6.51 -5.32
C LEU A 32 -4.24 7.84 -5.41
N PRO A 33 -3.34 8.21 -4.47
CA PRO A 33 -2.61 9.47 -4.58
C PRO A 33 -1.68 9.51 -5.81
N PRO A 34 -0.85 8.48 -6.09
CA PRO A 34 -0.06 8.41 -7.32
C PRO A 34 -0.89 8.49 -8.60
N LEU A 35 -2.04 7.80 -8.64
CA LEU A 35 -2.95 7.85 -9.77
C LEU A 35 -3.53 9.26 -9.95
N GLY A 36 -3.96 9.91 -8.86
CA GLY A 36 -4.46 11.27 -8.89
C GLY A 36 -3.42 12.26 -9.44
N LEU A 37 -2.15 12.13 -9.03
CA LEU A 37 -1.06 12.95 -9.57
C LEU A 37 -0.81 12.69 -11.05
N PHE A 38 -0.77 11.41 -11.46
CA PHE A 38 -0.61 11.04 -12.87
C PHE A 38 -1.70 11.67 -13.73
N LEU A 39 -2.97 11.47 -13.36
CA LEU A 39 -4.11 11.98 -14.12
C LEU A 39 -4.16 13.51 -14.10
N GLY A 40 -3.87 14.14 -12.96
CA GLY A 40 -3.84 15.60 -12.85
C GLY A 40 -2.80 16.24 -13.76
N ILE A 41 -1.59 15.67 -13.82
CA ILE A 41 -0.54 16.16 -14.72
C ILE A 41 -0.90 15.85 -16.17
N TYR A 42 -1.37 14.64 -16.47
CA TYR A 42 -1.71 14.23 -17.83
C TYR A 42 -2.82 15.10 -18.42
N PHE A 43 -3.94 15.26 -17.72
CA PHE A 43 -5.06 16.08 -18.21
C PHE A 43 -4.78 17.59 -18.11
N GLY A 44 -3.93 18.04 -17.18
CA GLY A 44 -3.58 19.45 -17.03
C GLY A 44 -2.52 19.95 -18.02
N THR A 45 -1.61 19.09 -18.47
CA THR A 45 -0.44 19.49 -19.29
C THR A 45 -0.37 18.78 -20.65
N GLY A 46 -1.13 17.69 -20.83
CA GLY A 46 -0.99 16.79 -21.98
C GLY A 46 0.28 15.93 -21.96
N ASN A 47 1.15 16.06 -20.94
CA ASN A 47 2.42 15.38 -20.90
C ASN A 47 2.34 14.05 -20.12
N MET A 48 2.15 12.96 -20.87
CA MET A 48 2.10 11.60 -20.32
C MET A 48 3.39 11.17 -19.63
N VAL A 49 4.56 11.53 -20.18
CA VAL A 49 5.85 11.12 -19.62
C VAL A 49 6.08 11.78 -18.26
N LEU A 50 5.81 13.08 -18.17
CA LEU A 50 5.94 13.82 -16.91
C LEU A 50 4.96 13.28 -15.86
N GLY A 51 3.71 13.03 -16.24
CA GLY A 51 2.71 12.43 -15.36
C GLY A 51 3.16 11.06 -14.85
N ALA A 52 3.71 10.21 -15.73
CA ALA A 52 4.20 8.89 -15.37
C ALA A 52 5.37 8.98 -14.39
N VAL A 53 6.38 9.79 -14.69
CA VAL A 53 7.56 9.94 -13.82
C VAL A 53 7.16 10.40 -12.42
N ILE A 54 6.28 11.40 -12.32
CA ILE A 54 5.83 11.92 -11.01
C ILE A 54 4.92 10.92 -10.31
N GLY A 55 3.90 10.39 -10.98
CA GLY A 55 2.96 9.43 -10.39
C GLY A 55 3.66 8.17 -9.88
N PHE A 56 4.42 7.49 -10.74
CA PHE A 56 5.19 6.30 -10.32
C PHE A 56 6.25 6.65 -9.27
N GLY A 57 6.93 7.80 -9.41
CA GLY A 57 7.87 8.29 -8.40
C GLY A 57 7.23 8.39 -7.01
N THR A 58 6.05 9.01 -6.92
CA THR A 58 5.29 9.11 -5.67
C THR A 58 4.88 7.73 -5.14
N HIS A 59 4.51 6.78 -6.01
CA HIS A 59 4.22 5.41 -5.58
C HIS A 59 5.42 4.78 -4.84
N PHE A 60 6.63 4.83 -5.44
CA PHE A 60 7.83 4.27 -4.82
C PHE A 60 8.26 5.00 -3.55
N VAL A 61 8.13 6.32 -3.51
CA VAL A 61 8.37 7.09 -2.28
C VAL A 61 7.42 6.65 -1.17
N THR A 62 6.14 6.47 -1.49
CA THR A 62 5.13 6.03 -0.50
C THR A 62 5.40 4.59 -0.04
N LEU A 63 5.85 3.71 -0.94
CA LEU A 63 6.29 2.34 -0.60
C LEU A 63 7.45 2.32 0.40
N ALA A 64 8.36 3.29 0.34
CA ALA A 64 9.46 3.39 1.33
C ALA A 64 8.95 3.63 2.76
N PHE A 65 7.73 4.15 2.92
CA PHE A 65 7.06 4.33 4.21
C PHE A 65 6.06 3.21 4.56
N SER A 66 6.02 2.13 3.77
CA SER A 66 5.08 1.02 3.93
C SER A 66 5.02 0.44 5.35
N ALA A 67 6.17 0.22 5.99
CA ALA A 67 6.21 -0.30 7.36
C ALA A 67 5.54 0.63 8.37
N LYS A 68 5.74 1.95 8.24
CA LYS A 68 5.11 2.94 9.13
C LYS A 68 3.60 3.01 8.89
N ILE A 69 3.17 3.01 7.63
CA ILE A 69 1.76 3.04 7.23
C ILE A 69 1.05 1.78 7.71
N SER A 70 1.63 0.60 7.48
CA SER A 70 1.09 -0.67 7.95
C SER A 70 0.91 -0.67 9.46
N LYS A 71 1.92 -0.22 10.22
CA LYS A 71 1.85 -0.17 11.68
C LYS A 71 0.69 0.73 12.14
N PHE A 72 0.59 1.93 11.58
CA PHE A 72 -0.49 2.86 11.89
C PHE A 72 -1.89 2.27 11.60
N LEU A 73 -2.06 1.62 10.43
CA LEU A 73 -3.33 0.98 10.07
C LEU A 73 -3.66 -0.20 11.00
N THR A 74 -2.65 -1.00 11.38
CA THR A 74 -2.85 -2.10 12.34
C THR A 74 -3.26 -1.58 13.72
N GLU A 75 -2.70 -0.47 14.19
CA GLU A 75 -3.07 0.15 15.47
C GLU A 75 -4.52 0.69 15.50
N ILE A 76 -5.07 1.11 14.36
CA ILE A 76 -6.46 1.58 14.26
C ILE A 76 -7.45 0.42 14.12
N MET A 77 -7.01 -0.69 13.53
CA MET A 77 -7.85 -1.86 13.22
C MET A 77 -7.89 -2.90 14.35
N SER A 78 -6.90 -2.87 15.25
CA SER A 78 -6.78 -3.75 16.41
C SER A 78 -7.47 -3.18 17.64
#